data_AF-A0A5N5I0W2-F1
#
_entry.id   AF-A0A5N5I0W2-F1
#
_cell.length_a   1.000
_cell.length_b   1.000
_cell.length_c   1.000
_cell.angle_alpha   90.00
_cell.angle_beta   90.00
_cell.angle_gamma   90.00
#
_symmetry.space_group_name_H-M   'P 1'
#
loop_
_entity.id
_entity.type
_entity.pdbx_description
1 polymer ?
#
loop_
_entity_poly.entity_id
_entity_poly.type
_entity_poly.pdbx_seq_one_letter_code
_entity_poly.pdbx_strand_id
1 'polypeptide(L)'
;MSILETRYSEDTAIIVSPDSDNLTVLQAGIIRLDLRRHRVLSFAQGEVRFVNTNSVPPYKQPASVVYKCLKPPNFAFEVLSSILPSPILLA
;
A
#
# COMPACT_ATOMS: atom_id res chain seq x y z
N MET A 1 -10.08 -7.60 14.37
CA MET A 1 -10.74 -7.95 13.09
C MET A 1 -11.25 -6.66 12.47
N SER A 2 -10.85 -6.34 11.25
CA SER A 2 -11.27 -5.15 10.50
C SER A 2 -11.89 -5.63 9.19
N ILE A 3 -13.12 -5.19 8.89
CA ILE A 3 -13.83 -5.52 7.65
C ILE A 3 -13.86 -4.24 6.80
N LEU A 4 -13.36 -4.32 5.58
CA LEU A 4 -13.52 -3.26 4.59
C LEU A 4 -14.88 -3.44 3.93
N GLU A 5 -15.73 -2.41 3.99
CA GLU A 5 -17.01 -2.42 3.29
C GLU A 5 -16.95 -1.43 2.13
N THR A 6 -17.16 -1.95 0.91
CA THR A 6 -17.30 -1.13 -0.29
C THR A 6 -18.74 -1.25 -0.76
N ARG A 7 -19.47 -0.14 -0.77
CA ARG A 7 -20.83 -0.07 -1.33
C ARG A 7 -20.74 0.60 -2.70
N TYR A 8 -21.34 -0.03 -3.68
CA TYR A 8 -21.43 0.48 -5.04
C TYR A 8 -22.88 0.89 -5.32
N SER A 9 -23.10 2.10 -5.80
CA SER A 9 -24.40 2.60 -6.26
C SER A 9 -24.19 3.38 -7.54
N GLU A 10 -24.56 2.77 -8.67
CA GLU A 10 -24.46 3.38 -10.02
C GLU A 10 -23.05 3.89 -10.33
N ASP A 11 -22.82 5.21 -10.32
CA ASP A 11 -21.52 5.84 -10.60
C ASP A 11 -20.75 6.22 -9.33
N THR A 12 -21.30 5.91 -8.15
CA THR A 12 -20.73 6.27 -6.85
C THR A 12 -20.27 5.04 -6.10
N ALA A 13 -18.98 5.00 -5.76
CA ALA A 13 -18.42 4.03 -4.83
C ALA A 13 -18.17 4.70 -3.47
N ILE A 14 -18.68 4.10 -2.40
CA ILE A 14 -18.41 4.50 -1.03
C ILE A 14 -17.54 3.43 -0.40
N ILE A 15 -16.36 3.85 0.07
CA ILE A 15 -15.39 2.97 0.73
C ILE A 15 -15.38 3.34 2.20
N VAL A 16 -15.84 2.41 3.03
CA VAL A 16 -15.81 2.54 4.48
C VAL A 16 -14.75 1.58 5.02
N SER A 17 -13.76 2.15 5.70
CA SER A 17 -12.79 1.37 6.45
C SER A 17 -12.85 1.74 7.93
N PRO A 18 -12.82 0.76 8.84
CA PRO A 18 -12.68 1.04 10.26
C PRO A 18 -11.27 1.54 10.62
N ASP A 19 -10.28 1.32 9.74
CA ASP A 19 -8.91 1.78 9.92
C ASP A 19 -8.60 2.95 8.97
N SER A 20 -8.12 4.05 9.54
CA SER A 20 -7.74 5.24 8.78
C SER A 20 -6.56 4.99 7.83
N ASP A 21 -5.64 4.10 8.18
CA ASP A 21 -4.46 3.79 7.37
C ASP A 21 -4.84 3.19 5.99
N ASN A 22 -5.89 2.37 5.93
CA ASN A 22 -6.37 1.79 4.68
C ASN A 22 -6.84 2.87 3.71
N LEU A 23 -7.61 3.85 4.20
CA LEU A 23 -8.08 4.98 3.38
C LEU A 23 -6.92 5.91 3.00
N THR A 24 -5.96 6.09 3.91
CA THR A 24 -4.79 6.92 3.70
C THR A 24 -3.88 6.36 2.60
N VAL A 25 -3.62 5.05 2.61
CA VAL A 25 -2.86 4.34 1.57
C VAL A 25 -3.61 4.34 0.25
N LEU A 26 -4.92 4.09 0.26
CA LEU A 26 -5.75 4.14 -0.93
C LEU A 26 -5.70 5.52 -1.60
N GLN A 27 -5.87 6.59 -0.81
CA GLN A 27 -5.84 7.95 -1.33
C GLN A 27 -4.46 8.29 -1.90
N ALA A 28 -3.37 7.88 -1.24
CA ALA A 28 -2.01 8.05 -1.75
C ALA A 28 -1.82 7.36 -3.11
N GLY A 29 -2.35 6.14 -3.27
CA GLY A 29 -2.33 5.41 -4.54
C GLY A 29 -3.08 6.13 -5.67
N ILE A 30 -4.26 6.70 -5.35
CA ILE A 30 -5.09 7.43 -6.31
C ILE A 30 -4.39 8.69 -6.83
N ILE A 31 -3.78 9.49 -5.94
CA ILE A 31 -3.10 10.74 -6.32
C ILE A 31 -1.64 10.52 -6.78
N ARG A 32 -1.18 9.27 -6.86
CA ARG A 32 0.22 8.89 -7.12
C ARG A 32 1.24 9.51 -6.16
N LEU A 33 0.85 9.67 -4.90
CA LEU A 33 1.81 9.98 -3.84
C LEU A 33 2.62 8.71 -3.54
N ASP A 34 3.91 8.87 -3.23
CA ASP A 34 4.71 7.78 -2.68
C ASP A 34 3.99 7.17 -1.48
N LEU A 35 3.69 5.87 -1.53
CA LEU A 35 2.97 5.18 -0.47
C LEU A 35 3.69 5.29 0.87
N ARG A 36 5.01 5.48 0.91
CA ARG A 36 5.75 5.70 2.17
C ARG A 36 5.42 7.04 2.82
N ARG A 37 4.93 8.00 2.03
CA ARG A 37 4.50 9.33 2.48
C ARG A 37 2.99 9.41 2.72
N HIS A 38 2.27 8.28 2.69
CA HIS A 38 0.80 8.26 2.88
C HIS A 38 0.36 8.99 4.16
N ARG A 39 1.16 8.95 5.23
CA ARG A 39 0.87 9.61 6.52
C ARG A 39 0.48 11.09 6.43
N VAL A 40 0.89 11.82 5.39
CA VAL A 40 0.46 13.23 5.18
C VAL A 40 -1.03 13.36 4.83
N LEU A 41 -1.67 12.27 4.42
CA LEU A 41 -3.07 12.18 4.05
C LEU A 41 -3.91 11.51 5.15
N SER A 42 -3.43 11.46 6.40
CA SER A 42 -4.12 10.78 7.50
C SER A 42 -5.58 11.23 7.62
N PHE A 43 -6.47 10.27 7.83
CA PHE A 43 -7.89 10.54 8.10
C PHE A 43 -8.12 10.71 9.60
N ALA A 44 -8.89 11.72 9.98
CA ALA A 44 -9.49 11.84 11.30
C ALA A 44 -10.75 10.94 11.40
N GLN A 45 -11.18 10.66 12.62
CA GLN A 45 -12.36 9.84 12.86
C GLN A 45 -13.62 10.54 12.32
N GLY A 46 -14.40 9.82 11.50
CA GLY A 46 -15.59 10.36 10.85
C GLY A 46 -15.31 11.32 9.70
N GLU A 47 -14.04 11.51 9.31
CA GLU A 47 -13.69 12.33 8.16
C GLU A 47 -14.13 11.64 6.86
N VAL A 48 -14.77 12.41 6.00
CA VAL A 48 -15.21 11.97 4.67
C VAL A 48 -14.48 12.78 3.62
N ARG A 49 -13.87 12.10 2.65
CA ARG A 49 -13.19 12.74 1.51
C ARG A 49 -13.78 12.27 0.19
N PHE A 50 -14.09 13.23 -0.67
CA PHE A 50 -14.55 12.96 -2.03
C PHE A 50 -13.35 12.86 -2.96
N VAL A 51 -13.39 11.88 -3.86
CA VAL A 51 -12.37 11.67 -4.88
C VAL A 51 -13.00 11.90 -6.25
N ASN A 52 -12.44 12.84 -7.02
CA ASN A 52 -12.87 13.08 -8.38
C ASN A 52 -12.19 12.10 -9.34
N THR A 53 -12.97 11.19 -9.95
CA THR A 53 -12.48 10.19 -10.90
C THR A 53 -11.78 10.78 -12.11
N ASN A 54 -12.17 11.98 -12.55
CA ASN A 54 -11.55 12.68 -13.69
C ASN A 54 -10.11 13.13 -13.42
N SER A 55 -9.76 13.30 -12.14
CA SER A 55 -8.39 13.66 -11.73
C SER A 55 -7.47 12.46 -11.57
N VAL A 56 -8.01 11.24 -11.62
CA VAL A 56 -7.25 10.02 -11.41
C VAL A 56 -6.46 9.72 -12.69
N PRO A 57 -5.12 9.71 -12.62
CA PRO A 57 -4.32 9.43 -13.78
C PRO A 57 -4.53 7.97 -14.22
N PRO A 58 -4.49 7.67 -15.54
CA PRO A 58 -4.78 6.34 -16.04
C PRO A 58 -3.86 5.31 -15.41
N TYR A 59 -4.39 4.13 -15.13
CA TYR A 59 -3.64 3.02 -14.55
C TYR A 59 -2.39 2.75 -15.38
N LYS A 60 -1.23 2.74 -14.72
CA LYS A 60 0.03 2.32 -15.33
C LYS A 60 0.41 1.00 -14.70
N GLN A 61 0.33 -0.08 -15.47
CA GLN A 61 0.78 -1.38 -15.01
C GLN A 61 2.26 -1.24 -14.60
N PRO A 62 2.63 -1.58 -13.35
CA PRO A 62 4.03 -1.61 -12.99
C PRO A 62 4.72 -2.64 -13.89
N ALA A 63 5.86 -2.28 -14.46
CA ALA A 63 6.68 -3.26 -15.16
C ALA A 63 6.97 -4.37 -14.14
N SER A 64 6.50 -5.59 -14.43
CA SER A 64 6.73 -6.75 -13.57
C SER A 64 8.21 -7.12 -13.64
N VAL A 65 9.02 -6.40 -12.88
CA VAL A 65 10.46 -6.60 -12.79
C VAL A 65 10.74 -7.00 -11.35
N VAL A 66 11.52 -8.06 -11.19
CA VAL A 66 12.05 -8.46 -9.89
C VAL A 66 12.95 -7.33 -9.38
N TYR A 67 12.43 -6.50 -8.47
CA TYR A 67 13.23 -5.50 -7.79
C TYR A 67 14.13 -6.20 -6.77
N LYS A 68 15.37 -6.52 -7.16
CA LYS A 68 16.41 -6.89 -6.19
C LYS A 68 16.70 -5.68 -5.31
N CYS A 69 16.44 -5.79 -4.01
CA CYS A 69 16.80 -4.77 -3.05
C CYS A 69 18.33 -4.71 -2.94
N LEU A 70 18.96 -3.74 -3.62
CA LEU A 70 20.42 -3.61 -3.66
C LEU A 70 21.03 -3.15 -2.33
N LYS A 71 20.22 -2.51 -1.47
CA LYS A 71 20.65 -1.99 -0.18
C LYS A 71 19.52 -2.15 0.85
N PRO A 72 19.35 -3.36 1.40
CA PRO A 72 18.39 -3.57 2.47
C PRO A 72 18.76 -2.71 3.69
N PRO A 73 17.79 -2.19 4.45
CA PRO A 73 18.07 -1.58 5.73
C PRO A 73 18.73 -2.61 6.66
N ASN A 74 19.73 -2.20 7.43
CA ASN A 74 20.54 -3.03 8.34
C ASN A 74 19.76 -3.55 9.57
N PHE A 75 18.49 -3.92 9.43
CA PHE A 75 17.63 -4.28 10.56
C PHE A 75 17.13 -5.74 10.55
N ALA A 76 17.65 -6.60 9.67
CA ALA A 76 17.15 -7.98 9.58
C ALA A 76 18.15 -9.03 9.02
N PHE A 77 19.45 -8.91 9.29
CA PHE A 77 20.36 -10.04 9.00
C PHE A 77 20.29 -11.16 10.06
N GLU A 78 19.76 -10.89 11.26
CA GLU A 78 19.62 -11.94 12.29
C GLU A 78 18.47 -12.92 12.02
N VAL A 79 17.35 -12.47 11.44
CA VAL A 79 16.12 -13.29 11.38
C VAL A 79 16.12 -14.30 10.23
N LEU A 80 16.92 -14.10 9.18
CA LEU A 80 16.99 -15.03 8.05
C LEU A 80 18.02 -16.16 8.24
N SER A 81 18.95 -16.04 9.20
CA SER A 81 19.90 -17.11 9.51
C SER A 81 19.28 -18.30 10.23
N SER A 82 18.10 -18.12 10.85
CA SER A 82 17.41 -19.15 11.64
C SER A 82 16.34 -19.93 10.88
N ILE A 83 16.05 -19.59 9.61
CA ILE A 83 14.99 -20.23 8.80
C ILE A 83 15.53 -21.10 7.66
N LEU A 84 16.82 -21.00 7.31
CA LEU A 84 17.46 -21.87 6.31
C LEU A 84 18.44 -22.84 6.98
N PRO A 85 18.17 -24.16 6.99
CA PRO A 85 19.20 -25.13 7.31
C PRO A 85 20.14 -25.22 6.10
N SER A 86 21.41 -24.87 6.35
CA SER A 86 22.61 -25.18 5.56
C SER A 86 22.90 -24.30 4.32
N PRO A 87 24.17 -23.88 4.14
CA PRO A 87 24.61 -23.14 2.97
C PRO A 87 24.76 -24.09 1.78
N ILE A 88 24.08 -23.79 0.67
CA ILE A 88 24.42 -24.39 -0.62
C ILE A 88 25.74 -23.75 -1.05
N LEU A 89 26.79 -24.56 -1.03
CA LEU A 89 28.08 -24.32 -1.68
C LEU A 89 27.82 -24.00 -3.17
N LEU A 90 28.24 -22.83 -3.64
CA LEU A 90 28.60 -22.68 -5.06
C LEU A 90 30.10 -22.43 -5.12
N ALA A 91 30.78 -23.31 -5.87
CA ALA A 91 32.17 -23.23 -6.28
C ALA A 91 32.45 -21.99 -7.14
#